data_AF-A0AAW0IJB6-F1
#
_entry.id   AF-A0AAW0IJB6-F1
#
_cell.length_a   1.000
_cell.length_b   1.000
_cell.length_c   1.000
_cell.angle_alpha   90.00
_cell.angle_beta   90.00
_cell.angle_gamma   90.00
#
_symmetry.space_group_name_H-M   'P 1'
#
loop_
_entity.id
_entity.type
_entity.pdbx_description
1 polymer ?
#
loop_
_entity_poly.entity_id
_entity_poly.type
_entity_poly.pdbx_seq_one_letter_code
_entity_poly.pdbx_strand_id
1 'polypeptide(L)'
;NVLSQIDVFFSHVDFSQVAGIKGMFLANKKIDNQVKTFITYNKGRDWRLLQAPDADLRGDPVHCLLPYCSLHLHLKVSENPYTSGIIASRDTAPSIIVASGNIGSELSDSDISMFVSSDAGNTWRQIFEEEHSILYLDQGGVLVAMKHTSLPIRHLWLSFDEGRSWSKYSFTSIPLFVDGVLGEPGEETLIMTVFGHFSHRSEWQLVKVDYKSIFDRRCAEEDYRPWQLHSQGEACIMGAKRIYKKRKSERKCMQGKYAGAMESEPCVCTEADFDCDYGYERHSNGQCLPAFWFNPSSLSKDCSLGQSYLNSTG
;
A
#
# COMPACT_ATOMS: atom_id res chain seq x y z
N ASN A 1 -12.49 -18.22 0.18
CA ASN A 1 -11.71 -18.77 1.31
C ASN A 1 -10.19 -18.55 1.18
N VAL A 2 -9.75 -17.30 0.99
CA VAL A 2 -8.33 -16.90 1.14
C VAL A 2 -8.03 -16.54 2.59
N LEU A 3 -8.97 -15.85 3.26
CA LEU A 3 -8.89 -15.50 4.68
C LEU A 3 -8.82 -16.73 5.61
N SER A 4 -9.41 -17.87 5.23
CA SER A 4 -9.40 -19.10 6.02
C SER A 4 -8.09 -19.90 5.92
N GLN A 5 -7.17 -19.48 5.05
CA GLN A 5 -5.86 -20.12 4.84
C GLN A 5 -4.71 -19.13 5.04
N ILE A 6 -4.96 -18.03 5.75
CA ILE A 6 -3.88 -17.21 6.30
C ILE A 6 -3.25 -18.05 7.42
N ASP A 7 -2.04 -18.53 7.14
CA ASP A 7 -1.27 -19.35 8.05
C ASP A 7 -0.83 -18.50 9.26
N VAL A 8 -1.38 -18.82 10.43
CA VAL A 8 -1.00 -18.22 11.72
C VAL A 8 0.23 -18.96 12.25
N PHE A 9 1.42 -18.66 11.71
CA PHE A 9 2.67 -19.10 12.31
C PHE A 9 3.19 -17.98 13.24
N PHE A 10 3.06 -18.18 14.55
CA PHE A 10 3.50 -17.26 15.62
C PHE A 10 2.91 -15.84 15.57
N SER A 11 1.72 -15.68 16.16
CA SER A 11 1.04 -14.42 16.57
C SER A 11 0.89 -13.27 15.56
N HIS A 12 1.35 -13.39 14.31
CA HIS A 12 1.26 -12.35 13.29
C HIS A 12 0.58 -12.89 12.03
N VAL A 13 -0.43 -12.17 11.56
CA VAL A 13 -1.13 -12.44 10.31
C VAL A 13 -0.52 -11.52 9.26
N ASP A 14 0.10 -12.07 8.20
CA ASP A 14 0.66 -11.30 7.09
C ASP A 14 -0.46 -10.70 6.22
N PHE A 15 -1.02 -9.62 6.73
CA PHE A 15 -2.14 -8.89 6.18
C PHE A 15 -1.91 -7.40 6.37
N SER A 16 -2.07 -6.63 5.30
CA SER A 16 -1.90 -5.18 5.33
C SER A 16 -3.12 -4.50 4.71
N GLN A 17 -3.72 -3.59 5.47
CA GLN A 17 -4.73 -2.69 4.95
C GLN A 17 -4.05 -1.50 4.29
N VAL A 18 -4.45 -1.20 3.06
CA VAL A 18 -3.90 -0.03 2.38
C VAL A 18 -4.61 1.23 2.89
N ALA A 19 -3.83 2.17 3.40
CA ALA A 19 -4.35 3.43 3.90
C ALA A 19 -4.95 4.27 2.75
N GLY A 20 -6.04 4.98 3.03
CA GLY A 20 -6.70 5.90 2.08
C GLY A 20 -7.74 5.26 1.16
N ILE A 21 -7.71 3.95 0.95
CA ILE A 21 -8.73 3.21 0.18
C ILE A 21 -9.37 2.15 1.07
N LYS A 22 -10.53 2.48 1.64
CA LYS A 22 -11.33 1.52 2.40
C LYS A 22 -11.68 0.32 1.53
N GLY A 23 -11.52 -0.90 2.06
CA GLY A 23 -11.83 -2.15 1.38
C GLY A 23 -10.67 -2.75 0.57
N MET A 24 -9.53 -2.07 0.48
CA MET A 24 -8.35 -2.58 -0.20
C MET A 24 -7.39 -3.24 0.79
N PHE A 25 -6.99 -4.49 0.49
CA PHE A 25 -6.12 -5.27 1.36
C PHE A 25 -5.07 -6.03 0.56
N LEU A 26 -3.92 -6.26 1.19
CA LEU A 26 -2.85 -7.13 0.75
C LEU A 26 -2.71 -8.28 1.75
N ALA A 27 -2.49 -9.49 1.26
CA ALA A 27 -2.27 -10.64 2.13
C ALA A 27 -1.26 -11.62 1.51
N ASN A 28 -0.44 -12.24 2.36
CA ASN A 28 0.38 -13.37 1.95
C ASN A 28 -0.35 -14.66 2.29
N LYS A 29 -0.39 -15.59 1.32
CA LYS A 29 -0.99 -16.90 1.47
C LYS A 29 0.03 -17.97 1.10
N LYS A 30 0.13 -19.00 1.94
CA LYS A 30 0.94 -20.18 1.67
C LYS A 30 0.13 -21.20 0.86
N ILE A 31 0.61 -21.56 -0.33
CA ILE A 31 0.00 -22.54 -1.24
C ILE A 31 1.10 -23.53 -1.62
N ASP A 32 0.92 -24.82 -1.33
CA ASP A 32 1.91 -25.87 -1.66
C ASP A 32 3.33 -25.53 -1.17
N ASN A 33 3.41 -24.99 0.05
CA ASN A 33 4.63 -24.50 0.70
C ASN A 33 5.27 -23.23 0.09
N GLN A 34 4.67 -22.65 -0.96
CA GLN A 34 5.09 -21.38 -1.55
C GLN A 34 4.27 -20.23 -0.97
N VAL A 35 4.92 -19.17 -0.50
CA VAL A 35 4.23 -17.97 -0.04
C VAL A 35 3.99 -17.03 -1.22
N LYS A 36 2.74 -16.66 -1.48
CA LYS A 36 2.34 -15.75 -2.56
C LYS A 36 1.52 -14.58 -2.03
N THR A 37 1.79 -13.39 -2.58
CA THR A 37 1.10 -12.15 -2.23
C THR A 37 -0.12 -11.92 -3.12
N PHE A 38 -1.24 -11.57 -2.50
CA PHE A 38 -2.50 -11.26 -3.17
C PHE A 38 -3.01 -9.87 -2.77
N ILE A 39 -3.75 -9.25 -3.68
CA ILE A 39 -4.46 -7.99 -3.46
C ILE A 39 -5.97 -8.18 -3.69
N THR A 40 -6.78 -7.47 -2.91
CA THR A 40 -8.24 -7.36 -3.08
C THR A 40 -8.64 -5.90 -3.02
N TYR A 41 -9.66 -5.52 -3.79
CA TYR A 41 -10.27 -4.19 -3.81
C TYR A 41 -11.70 -4.18 -3.24
N ASN A 42 -12.29 -5.36 -3.09
CA ASN A 42 -13.68 -5.57 -2.72
C ASN A 42 -13.80 -6.23 -1.34
N LYS A 43 -12.99 -5.75 -0.39
CA LYS A 43 -13.03 -6.12 1.02
C LYS A 43 -12.83 -7.62 1.30
N GLY A 44 -12.12 -8.33 0.41
CA GLY A 44 -11.75 -9.72 0.61
C GLY A 44 -12.63 -10.75 -0.11
N ARG A 45 -13.60 -10.32 -0.93
CA ARG A 45 -14.41 -11.22 -1.76
C ARG A 45 -13.57 -11.90 -2.84
N ASP A 46 -12.89 -11.12 -3.67
CA ASP A 46 -12.02 -11.62 -4.74
C ASP A 46 -10.58 -11.16 -4.53
N TRP A 47 -9.64 -12.08 -4.79
CA TRP A 47 -8.20 -11.88 -4.59
C TRP A 47 -7.46 -12.21 -5.88
N ARG A 48 -6.43 -11.42 -6.18
CA ARG A 48 -5.57 -11.65 -7.36
C ARG A 48 -4.10 -11.51 -7.00
N LEU A 49 -3.26 -12.21 -7.74
CA LEU A 49 -1.81 -12.03 -7.67
C LEU A 49 -1.41 -10.63 -8.16
N LEU A 50 -0.29 -10.13 -7.65
CA LEU A 50 0.30 -8.87 -8.11
C LEU A 50 1.05 -9.10 -9.43
N GLN A 51 0.76 -8.24 -10.40
CA GLN A 51 1.49 -8.21 -11.65
C GLN A 51 2.92 -7.70 -11.38
N ALA A 52 3.92 -8.40 -11.91
CA ALA A 52 5.31 -7.93 -11.88
C ALA A 52 5.47 -6.66 -12.74
N PRO A 53 6.42 -5.76 -12.42
CA PRO A 53 6.74 -4.62 -13.27
C PRO A 53 7.18 -5.09 -14.66
N ASP A 54 6.91 -4.29 -15.69
CA ASP A 54 7.29 -4.62 -17.07
C ASP A 54 8.80 -4.49 -17.33
N ALA A 55 9.49 -3.68 -16.53
CA ALA A 55 10.92 -3.40 -16.66
C ALA A 55 11.61 -3.30 -15.29
N ASP A 56 12.90 -3.65 -15.26
CA ASP A 56 13.78 -3.51 -14.10
C ASP A 56 14.30 -2.06 -13.95
N LEU A 57 15.17 -1.83 -12.96
CA LEU A 57 15.78 -0.51 -12.71
C LEU A 57 16.65 0.01 -13.87
N ARG A 58 17.18 -0.88 -14.71
CA ARG A 58 17.99 -0.54 -15.89
C ARG A 58 17.14 -0.30 -17.13
N GLY A 59 15.84 -0.60 -17.05
CA GLY A 59 14.91 -0.53 -18.17
C GLY A 59 14.88 -1.81 -19.00
N ASP A 60 15.52 -2.89 -18.54
CA ASP A 60 15.47 -4.19 -19.20
C ASP A 60 14.10 -4.85 -18.95
N PRO A 61 13.50 -5.51 -19.97
CA PRO A 61 12.20 -6.13 -19.82
C PRO A 61 12.22 -7.28 -18.82
N VAL A 62 11.24 -7.32 -17.91
CA VAL A 62 11.09 -8.39 -16.93
C VAL A 62 10.12 -9.44 -17.46
N HIS A 63 10.64 -10.65 -17.70
CA HIS A 63 9.84 -11.78 -18.19
C HIS A 63 9.22 -12.57 -17.03
N CYS A 64 8.17 -12.01 -16.41
CA CYS A 64 7.44 -12.63 -15.32
C CYS A 64 5.93 -12.63 -15.62
N LEU A 65 5.36 -13.83 -15.83
CA LEU A 65 3.97 -13.99 -16.26
C LEU A 65 3.15 -14.77 -15.23
N LEU A 66 1.96 -14.23 -14.95
CA LEU A 66 0.95 -14.90 -14.12
C LEU A 66 0.47 -16.19 -14.79
N PRO A 67 0.06 -17.22 -14.00
CA PRO A 67 0.08 -17.27 -12.53
C PRO A 67 1.39 -17.85 -11.94
N TYR A 68 2.36 -18.19 -12.79
CA TYR A 68 3.58 -18.91 -12.39
C TYR A 68 4.62 -17.99 -11.75
N CYS A 69 4.67 -16.73 -12.18
CA CYS A 69 5.53 -15.70 -11.65
C CYS A 69 4.71 -14.43 -11.37
N SER A 70 4.94 -13.81 -10.21
CA SER A 70 4.26 -12.59 -9.76
C SER A 70 5.18 -11.73 -8.90
N LEU A 71 4.73 -10.52 -8.59
CA LEU A 71 5.35 -9.71 -7.54
C LEU A 71 4.91 -10.23 -6.17
N HIS A 72 5.87 -10.37 -5.26
CA HIS A 72 5.64 -10.79 -3.88
C HIS A 72 6.20 -9.72 -2.94
N LEU A 73 5.43 -9.37 -1.92
CA LEU A 73 5.75 -8.29 -0.99
C LEU A 73 5.85 -8.82 0.43
N HIS A 74 6.83 -8.31 1.16
CA HIS A 74 6.88 -8.50 2.59
C HIS A 74 5.90 -7.54 3.26
N LEU A 75 4.88 -8.08 3.94
CA LEU A 75 3.76 -7.29 4.48
C LEU A 75 3.93 -6.91 5.95
N LYS A 76 5.02 -7.34 6.59
CA LYS A 76 5.28 -7.10 8.00
C LYS A 76 5.46 -5.60 8.26
N VAL A 77 4.58 -5.00 9.05
CA VAL A 77 4.75 -3.60 9.47
C VAL A 77 5.82 -3.54 10.56
N SER A 78 6.71 -2.54 10.52
CA SER A 78 7.68 -2.31 11.59
C SER A 78 6.96 -2.01 12.90
N GLU A 79 7.33 -2.69 13.98
CA GLU A 79 6.88 -2.36 15.34
C GLU A 79 7.52 -1.06 15.86
N ASN A 80 8.65 -0.65 15.26
CA ASN A 80 9.36 0.57 15.62
C ASN A 80 8.79 1.76 14.82
N PRO A 81 8.22 2.79 15.49
CA PRO A 81 7.62 3.95 14.81
C PRO A 81 8.65 4.88 14.14
N TYR A 82 9.93 4.70 14.44
CA TYR A 82 11.03 5.52 13.91
C TYR A 82 11.69 4.94 12.65
N THR A 83 11.35 3.69 12.31
CA THR A 83 11.75 3.04 11.06
C THR A 83 10.51 2.77 10.25
N SER A 84 10.48 3.23 9.00
CA SER A 84 9.39 2.87 8.11
C SER A 84 9.44 1.36 7.89
N GLY A 85 8.32 0.68 8.11
CA GLY A 85 8.21 -0.74 7.77
C GLY A 85 8.47 -1.00 6.29
N ILE A 86 8.63 -2.28 5.98
CA ILE A 86 8.84 -2.79 4.62
C ILE A 86 7.61 -2.64 3.71
N ILE A 87 6.48 -2.17 4.24
CA ILE A 87 5.35 -1.65 3.47
C ILE A 87 4.89 -0.30 4.05
N ALA A 88 4.64 0.66 3.17
CA ALA A 88 4.25 2.01 3.53
C ALA A 88 3.13 2.52 2.63
N SER A 89 2.02 2.92 3.24
CA SER A 89 0.89 3.62 2.60
C SER A 89 0.38 4.71 3.54
N ARG A 90 -0.25 5.75 2.98
CA ARG A 90 -0.85 6.86 3.75
C ARG A 90 -2.23 7.18 3.21
N ASP A 91 -3.12 7.58 4.11
CA ASP A 91 -4.46 8.04 3.78
C ASP A 91 -4.48 9.33 2.95
N THR A 92 -3.49 10.19 3.17
CA THR A 92 -3.24 11.40 2.37
C THR A 92 -2.74 11.11 0.96
N ALA A 93 -2.24 9.91 0.69
CA ALA A 93 -1.68 9.52 -0.61
C ALA A 93 -2.23 8.15 -1.06
N PRO A 94 -3.56 8.02 -1.26
CA PRO A 94 -4.25 6.73 -1.42
C PRO A 94 -3.79 5.93 -2.64
N SER A 95 -3.22 6.58 -3.65
CA SER A 95 -2.71 5.93 -4.86
C SER A 95 -1.32 5.31 -4.68
N ILE A 96 -0.55 5.76 -3.68
CA ILE A 96 0.86 5.43 -3.52
C ILE A 96 1.01 4.31 -2.49
N ILE A 97 1.64 3.22 -2.91
CA ILE A 97 2.04 2.11 -2.05
C ILE A 97 3.51 1.85 -2.32
N VAL A 98 4.34 1.84 -1.30
CA VAL A 98 5.74 1.45 -1.41
C VAL A 98 5.97 0.22 -0.56
N ALA A 99 6.63 -0.80 -1.12
CA ALA A 99 6.89 -2.04 -0.41
C ALA A 99 8.19 -2.70 -0.86
N SER A 100 8.85 -3.41 0.06
CA SER A 100 9.95 -4.32 -0.21
C SER A 100 9.44 -5.71 -0.56
N GLY A 101 10.11 -6.39 -1.47
CA GLY A 101 9.65 -7.67 -1.98
C GLY A 101 10.59 -8.25 -3.02
N ASN A 102 10.11 -9.27 -3.74
CA ASN A 102 10.83 -9.91 -4.82
C ASN A 102 9.88 -10.28 -5.96
N ILE A 103 10.44 -10.53 -7.14
CA ILE A 103 9.71 -11.03 -8.30
C ILE A 103 10.08 -12.51 -8.47
N GLY A 104 9.09 -13.39 -8.60
CA GLY A 104 9.36 -14.81 -8.76
C GLY A 104 8.13 -15.68 -8.60
N SER A 105 8.37 -16.96 -8.35
CA SER A 105 7.31 -17.95 -8.07
C SER A 105 6.81 -17.90 -6.63
N GLU A 106 7.60 -17.38 -5.70
CA GLU A 106 7.29 -17.26 -4.28
C GLU A 106 8.01 -16.08 -3.63
N LEU A 107 7.53 -15.68 -2.45
CA LEU A 107 8.19 -14.71 -1.58
C LEU A 107 9.52 -15.29 -1.08
N SER A 108 10.60 -14.53 -1.25
CA SER A 108 11.95 -14.89 -0.80
C SER A 108 12.50 -13.85 0.18
N ASP A 109 13.35 -14.31 1.10
CA ASP A 109 14.17 -13.46 1.97
C ASP A 109 15.49 -13.05 1.30
N SER A 110 15.81 -13.61 0.13
CA SER A 110 16.92 -13.20 -0.73
C SER A 110 16.46 -12.23 -1.82
N ASP A 111 17.40 -11.40 -2.32
CA ASP A 111 17.18 -10.53 -3.49
C ASP A 111 16.01 -9.54 -3.32
N ILE A 112 15.86 -9.01 -2.11
CA ILE A 112 14.82 -8.04 -1.76
C ILE A 112 15.07 -6.73 -2.48
N SER A 113 14.10 -6.30 -3.28
CA SER A 113 14.06 -5.00 -3.93
C SER A 113 12.87 -4.20 -3.45
N MET A 114 12.91 -2.89 -3.66
CA MET A 114 11.80 -2.00 -3.36
C MET A 114 10.97 -1.69 -4.59
N PHE A 115 9.65 -1.66 -4.41
CA PHE A 115 8.68 -1.39 -5.44
C PHE A 115 7.73 -0.28 -5.02
N VAL A 116 7.31 0.54 -5.99
CA VAL A 116 6.25 1.53 -5.84
C VAL A 116 5.11 1.24 -6.79
N SER A 117 3.89 1.36 -6.29
CA SER A 117 2.69 1.53 -7.08
C SER A 117 2.23 2.97 -6.95
N SER A 118 1.83 3.58 -8.06
CA SER A 118 1.23 4.92 -8.08
C SER A 118 -0.26 4.91 -8.44
N ASP A 119 -0.88 3.74 -8.59
CA ASP A 119 -2.28 3.56 -9.00
C ASP A 119 -3.00 2.52 -8.15
N ALA A 120 -2.69 2.50 -6.84
CA ALA A 120 -3.32 1.62 -5.86
C ALA A 120 -3.15 0.12 -6.15
N GLY A 121 -1.98 -0.30 -6.62
CA GLY A 121 -1.57 -1.70 -6.77
C GLY A 121 -1.95 -2.31 -8.11
N ASN A 122 -2.36 -1.52 -9.10
CA ASN A 122 -2.63 -2.01 -10.44
C ASN A 122 -1.32 -2.19 -11.23
N THR A 123 -0.42 -1.21 -11.15
CA THR A 123 0.91 -1.26 -11.76
C THR A 123 2.00 -1.01 -10.71
N TRP A 124 3.08 -1.76 -10.84
CA TRP A 124 4.24 -1.68 -9.95
C TRP A 124 5.48 -1.32 -10.73
N ARG A 125 6.44 -0.69 -10.06
CA ARG A 125 7.76 -0.33 -10.60
C ARG A 125 8.81 -0.58 -9.55
N GLN A 126 9.95 -1.14 -9.94
CA GLN A 126 11.10 -1.25 -9.05
C GLN A 126 11.73 0.15 -8.87
N ILE A 127 12.16 0.48 -7.65
CA ILE A 127 12.75 1.79 -7.32
C ILE A 127 14.14 1.70 -6.67
N PHE A 128 14.44 0.63 -5.93
CA PHE A 128 15.76 0.40 -5.33
C PHE A 128 16.06 -1.11 -5.24
N GLU A 129 17.34 -1.48 -5.31
CA GLU A 129 17.82 -2.86 -5.07
C GLU A 129 18.00 -3.18 -3.58
N GLU A 130 17.97 -2.17 -2.71
CA GLU A 130 18.18 -2.31 -1.28
C GLU A 130 17.03 -1.66 -0.52
N GLU A 131 16.80 -2.10 0.71
CA GLU A 131 15.78 -1.54 1.59
C GLU A 131 16.11 -0.12 2.05
N HIS A 132 15.09 0.75 1.94
CA HIS A 132 15.11 2.12 2.39
C HIS A 132 13.85 2.39 3.22
N SER A 133 14.01 3.17 4.29
CA SER A 133 12.88 3.73 5.01
C SER A 133 12.21 4.82 4.16
N ILE A 134 10.89 4.72 4.01
CA ILE A 134 10.08 5.65 3.22
C ILE A 134 9.29 6.60 4.12
N LEU A 135 9.46 7.90 3.89
CA LEU A 135 8.66 8.94 4.53
C LEU A 135 7.84 9.70 3.48
N TYR A 136 6.58 9.95 3.80
CA TYR A 136 5.67 10.77 3.01
C TYR A 136 5.65 12.17 3.61
N LEU A 137 5.97 13.18 2.79
CA LEU A 137 5.82 14.59 3.15
C LEU A 137 4.78 15.24 2.24
N ASP A 138 4.21 16.37 2.67
CA ASP A 138 3.30 17.19 1.85
C ASP A 138 2.15 16.37 1.23
N GLN A 139 1.41 15.62 2.06
CA GLN A 139 0.34 14.69 1.64
C GLN A 139 0.77 13.67 0.57
N GLY A 140 2.03 13.20 0.62
CA GLY A 140 2.59 12.30 -0.41
C GLY A 140 3.02 13.00 -1.69
N GLY A 141 3.15 14.32 -1.66
CA GLY A 141 3.71 15.12 -2.75
C GLY A 141 5.21 14.95 -2.87
N VAL A 142 5.87 14.51 -1.79
CA VAL A 142 7.28 14.14 -1.77
C VAL A 142 7.44 12.79 -1.07
N LEU A 143 8.14 11.87 -1.74
CA LEU A 143 8.61 10.65 -1.13
C LEU A 143 10.08 10.82 -0.77
N VAL A 144 10.43 10.50 0.47
CA VAL A 144 11.80 10.49 0.97
C VAL A 144 12.20 9.04 1.17
N ALA A 145 13.33 8.62 0.61
CA ALA A 145 13.93 7.31 0.85
C ALA A 145 15.28 7.48 1.55
N MET A 146 15.40 6.86 2.74
CA MET A 146 16.61 6.85 3.56
C MET A 146 17.16 5.43 3.64
N LYS A 147 18.41 5.22 3.24
CA LYS A 147 19.03 3.90 3.26
C LYS A 147 19.17 3.40 4.70
N HIS A 148 18.73 2.17 4.97
CA HIS A 148 18.99 1.52 6.24
C HIS A 148 20.38 0.88 6.21
N THR A 149 21.33 1.42 6.98
CA THR A 149 22.71 0.92 6.97
C THR A 149 23.40 1.18 8.31
N SER A 150 24.31 0.28 8.68
CA SER A 150 25.20 0.45 9.84
C SER A 150 26.34 1.42 9.59
N LEU A 151 26.49 1.94 8.36
CA LEU A 151 27.52 2.91 7.99
C LEU A 151 26.98 4.35 8.10
N PRO A 152 27.83 5.34 8.42
CA PRO A 152 27.38 6.72 8.51
C PRO A 152 27.07 7.27 7.12
N ILE A 153 25.91 7.91 6.99
CA ILE A 153 25.41 8.49 5.73
C ILE A 153 25.16 9.99 5.88
N ARG A 154 25.17 10.70 4.75
CA ARG A 154 24.85 12.14 4.68
C ARG A 154 23.88 12.50 3.57
N HIS A 155 23.44 11.51 2.81
CA HIS A 155 22.56 11.69 1.67
C HIS A 155 21.28 10.88 1.85
N LEU A 156 20.21 11.39 1.26
CA LEU A 156 18.92 10.73 1.11
C LEU A 156 18.41 10.91 -0.32
N TRP A 157 17.37 10.18 -0.68
CA TRP A 157 16.72 10.29 -1.98
C TRP A 157 15.36 10.97 -1.84
N LEU A 158 15.04 11.89 -2.75
CA LEU A 158 13.75 12.55 -2.86
C LEU A 158 13.12 12.23 -4.22
N SER A 159 11.83 11.94 -4.22
CA SER A 159 11.01 11.86 -5.43
C SER A 159 9.84 12.83 -5.34
N PHE A 160 9.59 13.54 -6.44
CA PHE A 160 8.52 14.53 -6.60
C PHE A 160 7.46 14.07 -7.61
N ASP A 161 7.57 12.85 -8.11
CA ASP A 161 6.74 12.31 -9.19
C ASP A 161 6.28 10.89 -8.87
N GLU A 162 5.91 10.67 -7.60
CA GLU A 162 5.31 9.43 -7.09
C GLU A 162 6.25 8.22 -7.24
N GLY A 163 7.56 8.44 -7.14
CA GLY A 163 8.59 7.39 -7.18
C GLY A 163 9.09 7.06 -8.59
N ARG A 164 8.73 7.86 -9.62
CA ARG A 164 9.21 7.63 -11.00
C ARG A 164 10.67 8.06 -11.19
N SER A 165 11.06 9.16 -10.57
CA SER A 165 12.44 9.64 -10.56
C SER A 165 12.88 9.99 -9.15
N TRP A 166 14.14 9.69 -8.85
CA TRP A 166 14.75 9.91 -7.55
C TRP A 166 15.99 10.78 -7.70
N SER A 167 16.10 11.80 -6.86
CA SER A 167 17.21 12.73 -6.82
C SER A 167 17.90 12.66 -5.46
N LYS A 168 19.23 12.64 -5.47
CA LYS A 168 20.05 12.51 -4.25
C LYS A 168 20.31 13.88 -3.63
N TYR A 169 19.99 14.05 -2.34
CA TYR A 169 20.19 15.28 -1.58
C TYR A 169 21.02 15.04 -0.33
N SER A 170 21.87 16.00 0.02
CA SER A 170 22.63 15.98 1.27
C SER A 170 21.82 16.62 2.38
N PHE A 171 21.58 15.87 3.47
CA PHE A 171 20.85 16.40 4.63
C PHE A 171 21.79 16.97 5.71
N THR A 172 23.08 16.63 5.66
CA THR A 172 24.11 17.09 6.60
C THR A 172 25.46 17.22 5.89
N SER A 173 26.34 18.08 6.40
CA SER A 173 27.72 18.20 5.90
C SER A 173 28.60 17.04 6.36
N ILE A 174 28.36 16.52 7.57
CA ILE A 174 29.15 15.46 8.22
C ILE A 174 28.32 14.18 8.27
N PRO A 175 28.85 13.02 7.82
CA PRO A 175 28.15 11.73 7.89
C PRO A 175 27.67 11.39 9.31
N LEU A 176 26.46 10.88 9.41
CA LEU A 176 25.78 10.53 10.64
C LEU A 176 25.35 9.05 10.61
N PHE A 177 25.52 8.32 11.70
CA PHE A 177 24.84 7.05 11.90
C PHE A 177 23.37 7.37 12.18
N VAL A 178 22.49 7.01 11.25
CA VAL A 178 21.07 7.35 11.31
C VAL A 178 20.32 6.28 12.09
N ASP A 179 19.73 6.67 13.21
CA ASP A 179 18.90 5.78 14.05
C ASP A 179 17.42 5.87 13.65
N GLY A 180 16.99 6.99 13.07
CA GLY A 180 15.63 7.14 12.57
C GLY A 180 15.34 8.49 11.90
N VAL A 181 14.16 8.57 11.29
CA VAL A 181 13.67 9.75 10.59
C VAL A 181 12.19 9.98 10.90
N LEU A 182 11.83 11.24 11.12
CA LEU A 182 10.46 11.66 11.40
C LEU A 182 10.06 12.83 10.52
N GLY A 183 8.86 12.78 9.96
CA GLY A 183 8.21 13.95 9.35
C GLY A 183 7.54 14.79 10.44
N GLU A 184 7.62 16.11 10.34
CA GLU A 184 6.87 17.00 11.22
C GLU A 184 5.36 16.80 10.96
N PRO A 185 4.53 16.57 12.00
CA PRO A 185 3.10 16.38 11.81
C PRO A 185 2.47 17.62 11.18
N GLY A 186 1.67 17.39 10.14
CA GLY A 186 0.99 18.45 9.40
C GLY A 186 0.77 18.03 7.95
N GLU A 187 -0.31 18.52 7.34
CA GLU A 187 -0.69 18.14 5.98
C GLU A 187 0.17 18.83 4.90
N GLU A 188 0.73 20.00 5.20
CA GLU A 188 1.52 20.81 4.25
C GLU A 188 2.97 21.04 4.73
N THR A 189 3.47 20.19 5.62
CA THR A 189 4.84 20.28 6.14
C THR A 189 5.80 19.51 5.22
N LEU A 190 6.91 20.17 4.88
CA LEU A 190 8.05 19.59 4.16
C LEU A 190 9.28 19.45 5.06
N ILE A 191 9.01 19.43 6.36
CA ILE A 191 10.04 19.39 7.37
C ILE A 191 10.21 17.95 7.82
N MET A 192 11.46 17.50 7.82
CA MET A 192 11.84 16.23 8.42
C MET A 192 12.95 16.43 9.44
N THR A 193 12.96 15.58 10.46
CA THR A 193 13.99 15.52 11.48
C THR A 193 14.68 14.16 11.38
N VAL A 194 15.98 14.17 11.10
CA VAL A 194 16.84 12.98 11.17
C VAL A 194 17.51 13.00 12.53
N PHE A 195 17.50 11.87 13.23
CA PHE A 195 18.23 11.75 14.49
C PHE A 195 19.21 10.58 14.43
N GLY A 196 20.33 10.75 15.12
CA GLY A 196 21.45 9.82 15.02
C GLY A 196 22.63 10.26 15.87
N HIS A 197 23.80 9.72 15.56
CA HIS A 197 25.04 10.02 16.27
C HIS A 197 26.25 10.07 15.31
N PHE A 198 27.28 10.86 15.63
CA PHE A 198 28.51 10.91 14.82
C PHE A 198 29.42 9.70 15.04
N SER A 199 29.35 9.09 16.23
CA SER A 199 30.05 7.87 16.61
C SER A 199 29.30 7.16 17.72
N HIS A 200 29.53 5.86 17.94
CA HIS A 200 28.85 5.11 19.01
C HIS A 200 29.09 5.65 20.44
N ARG A 201 30.02 6.61 20.62
CA ARG A 201 30.29 7.27 21.91
C ARG A 201 29.88 8.74 21.94
N SER A 202 29.35 9.29 20.85
CA SER A 202 28.92 10.68 20.80
C SER A 202 27.49 10.84 21.31
N GLU A 203 27.16 12.05 21.75
CA GLU A 203 25.79 12.45 22.05
C GLU A 203 24.90 12.42 20.80
N TRP A 204 23.59 12.27 21.05
CA TRP A 204 22.55 12.32 20.03
C TRP A 204 22.57 13.66 19.29
N GLN A 205 22.40 13.59 17.97
CA GLN A 205 22.31 14.73 17.07
C GLN A 205 20.95 14.72 16.40
N LEU A 206 20.34 15.90 16.28
CA LEU A 206 19.10 16.10 15.55
C LEU A 206 19.35 17.08 14.41
N VAL A 207 19.06 16.63 13.18
CA VAL A 207 19.19 17.43 11.97
C VAL A 207 17.78 17.71 11.45
N LYS A 208 17.32 18.94 11.66
CA LYS A 208 16.07 19.45 11.08
C LYS A 208 16.33 19.94 9.68
N VAL A 209 15.61 19.39 8.70
CA VAL A 209 15.71 19.79 7.29
C VAL A 209 14.36 20.31 6.82
N ASP A 210 14.35 21.51 6.26
CA ASP A 210 13.19 22.12 5.63
C ASP A 210 13.37 22.14 4.11
N TYR A 211 12.60 21.30 3.40
CA TYR A 211 12.64 21.22 1.94
C TYR A 211 11.67 22.17 1.25
N LYS A 212 11.02 23.07 1.99
CA LYS A 212 10.13 24.09 1.42
C LYS A 212 10.80 24.93 0.33
N SER A 213 12.09 25.21 0.45
CA SER A 213 12.87 25.99 -0.53
C SER A 213 13.04 25.31 -1.89
N ILE A 214 12.73 24.02 -2.02
CA ILE A 214 12.72 23.32 -3.32
C ILE A 214 11.53 23.76 -4.18
N PHE A 215 10.47 24.28 -3.56
CA PHE A 215 9.25 24.65 -4.24
C PHE A 215 9.06 26.17 -4.26
N ASP A 216 8.93 26.72 -5.47
CA ASP A 216 8.73 28.16 -5.65
C ASP A 216 7.29 28.61 -5.35
N ARG A 217 6.33 27.68 -5.41
CA ARG A 217 4.89 27.99 -5.26
C ARG A 217 4.07 26.82 -4.73
N ARG A 218 2.86 27.14 -4.30
CA ARG A 218 1.78 26.18 -4.01
C ARG A 218 1.07 25.76 -5.29
N CYS A 219 0.53 24.53 -5.32
CA CYS A 219 -0.23 24.02 -6.45
C CYS A 219 -1.58 24.72 -6.57
N ALA A 220 -1.93 25.12 -7.78
CA ALA A 220 -3.26 25.58 -8.16
C ALA A 220 -4.10 24.39 -8.65
N GLU A 221 -5.40 24.59 -8.83
CA GLU A 221 -6.30 23.51 -9.29
C GLU A 221 -5.88 22.92 -10.64
N GLU A 222 -5.34 23.75 -11.54
CA GLU A 222 -4.83 23.35 -12.86
C GLU A 222 -3.58 22.43 -12.81
N ASP A 223 -2.88 22.38 -11.68
CA ASP A 223 -1.73 21.49 -11.48
C ASP A 223 -2.16 20.05 -11.15
N TYR A 224 -3.44 19.83 -10.87
CA TYR A 224 -4.01 18.52 -10.59
C TYR A 224 -4.66 17.92 -11.83
N ARG A 225 -4.72 16.58 -11.86
CA ARG A 225 -5.48 15.78 -12.81
C ARG A 225 -6.37 14.80 -12.04
N PRO A 226 -7.58 14.50 -12.54
CA PRO A 226 -8.39 13.44 -11.97
C PRO A 226 -7.71 12.09 -12.22
N TRP A 227 -7.74 11.22 -11.21
CA TRP A 227 -7.35 9.83 -11.29
C TRP A 227 -8.48 8.99 -10.72
N GLN A 228 -9.04 8.13 -11.56
CA GLN A 228 -10.12 7.23 -11.19
C GLN A 228 -9.54 5.95 -10.61
N LEU A 229 -9.97 5.57 -9.41
CA LEU A 229 -9.64 4.28 -8.84
C LEU A 229 -10.29 3.17 -9.67
N HIS A 230 -9.53 2.14 -10.00
CA HIS A 230 -10.04 0.98 -10.72
C HIS A 230 -9.38 -0.31 -10.25
N SER A 231 -10.00 -1.45 -10.57
CA SER A 231 -9.43 -2.78 -10.43
C SER A 231 -9.46 -3.45 -11.80
N GLN A 232 -8.30 -3.62 -12.46
CA GLN A 232 -8.21 -4.20 -13.81
C GLN A 232 -9.13 -3.52 -14.86
N GLY A 233 -9.31 -2.21 -14.77
CA GLY A 233 -10.17 -1.41 -15.66
C GLY A 233 -11.58 -1.18 -15.13
N GLU A 234 -12.05 -1.97 -14.16
CA GLU A 234 -13.36 -1.77 -13.53
C GLU A 234 -13.33 -0.62 -12.53
N ALA A 235 -14.15 0.40 -12.79
CA ALA A 235 -14.21 1.64 -12.02
C ALA A 235 -15.12 1.55 -10.79
N CYS A 236 -16.11 0.66 -10.84
CA CYS A 236 -17.08 0.52 -9.76
C CYS A 236 -16.55 -0.45 -8.71
N ILE A 237 -16.09 0.10 -7.57
CA ILE A 237 -15.52 -0.71 -6.49
C ILE A 237 -16.38 -0.51 -5.25
N MET A 238 -17.01 -1.59 -4.80
CA MET A 238 -17.97 -1.60 -3.69
C MET A 238 -19.09 -0.59 -3.91
N GLY A 239 -19.78 -0.69 -5.05
CA GLY A 239 -20.92 0.16 -5.40
C GLY A 239 -20.61 1.66 -5.62
N ALA A 240 -19.35 2.07 -5.75
CA ALA A 240 -19.00 3.46 -6.02
C ALA A 240 -17.82 3.63 -6.97
N LYS A 241 -17.89 4.63 -7.85
CA LYS A 241 -16.76 5.16 -8.61
C LYS A 241 -16.10 6.28 -7.80
N ARG A 242 -14.80 6.15 -7.53
CA ARG A 242 -14.04 7.15 -6.76
C ARG A 242 -13.01 7.82 -7.66
N ILE A 243 -13.03 9.15 -7.69
CA ILE A 243 -12.12 9.98 -8.48
C ILE A 243 -11.34 10.86 -7.51
N TYR A 244 -10.01 10.71 -7.50
CA TYR A 244 -9.11 11.47 -6.66
C TYR A 244 -8.38 12.52 -7.50
N LYS A 245 -7.94 13.62 -6.87
CA LYS A 245 -7.05 14.59 -7.53
C LYS A 245 -5.58 14.21 -7.29
N LYS A 246 -4.80 14.09 -8.38
CA LYS A 246 -3.36 13.81 -8.34
C LYS A 246 -2.57 14.96 -8.94
N ARG A 247 -1.44 15.33 -8.34
CA ARG A 247 -0.54 16.33 -8.93
C ARG A 247 -0.01 15.80 -10.26
N LYS A 248 0.04 16.65 -11.28
CA LYS A 248 0.68 16.33 -12.56
C LYS A 248 2.18 16.14 -12.36
N SER A 249 2.76 15.10 -12.95
CA SER A 249 4.19 14.77 -12.83
C SER A 249 5.11 15.90 -13.28
N GLU A 250 4.65 16.74 -14.22
CA GLU A 250 5.43 17.83 -14.80
C GLU A 250 5.42 19.10 -13.92
N ARG A 251 4.62 19.11 -12.85
CA ARG A 251 4.42 20.28 -11.98
C ARG A 251 5.08 20.06 -10.62
N LYS A 252 6.14 20.81 -10.36
CA LYS A 252 6.82 20.86 -9.06
C LYS A 252 6.26 22.02 -8.24
N CYS A 253 5.25 21.75 -7.44
CA CYS A 253 4.63 22.71 -6.53
C CYS A 253 4.26 22.02 -5.21
N MET A 254 4.24 22.77 -4.10
CA MET A 254 3.78 22.21 -2.82
C MET A 254 2.30 21.90 -2.91
N GLN A 255 1.92 20.70 -2.47
CA GLN A 255 0.53 20.33 -2.34
C GLN A 255 -0.18 21.29 -1.37
N GLY A 256 -1.42 21.59 -1.69
CA GLY A 256 -2.25 22.44 -0.87
C GLY A 256 -3.58 21.77 -0.59
N LYS A 257 -4.58 22.59 -0.27
CA LYS A 257 -5.98 22.21 0.01
C LYS A 257 -6.60 21.14 -0.90
N TYR A 258 -6.17 21.02 -2.15
CA TYR A 258 -6.77 20.12 -3.15
C TYR A 258 -6.20 18.70 -3.18
N ALA A 259 -5.08 18.42 -2.49
CA ALA A 259 -4.37 17.14 -2.58
C ALA A 259 -5.15 15.93 -2.03
N GLY A 260 -6.08 16.16 -1.10
CA GLY A 260 -7.00 15.13 -0.58
C GLY A 260 -8.39 15.13 -1.24
N ALA A 261 -8.64 15.94 -2.26
CA ALA A 261 -9.97 16.04 -2.85
C ALA A 261 -10.37 14.74 -3.56
N MET A 262 -11.55 14.23 -3.22
CA MET A 262 -12.12 13.00 -3.76
C MET A 262 -13.62 13.17 -4.02
N GLU A 263 -14.04 12.73 -5.19
CA GLU A 263 -15.43 12.64 -5.60
C GLU A 263 -15.86 11.17 -5.63
N SER A 264 -17.09 10.91 -5.19
CA SER A 264 -17.65 9.56 -5.12
C SER A 264 -19.03 9.56 -5.78
N GLU A 265 -19.18 8.73 -6.80
CA GLU A 265 -20.45 8.54 -7.51
C GLU A 265 -20.96 7.11 -7.27
N PRO A 266 -22.22 6.93 -6.87
CA PRO A 266 -22.78 5.59 -6.67
C PRO A 266 -22.97 4.86 -8.00
N CYS A 267 -22.80 3.55 -7.99
CA CYS A 267 -23.12 2.67 -9.11
C CYS A 267 -24.46 1.95 -8.90
N VAL A 268 -25.00 1.40 -9.97
CA VAL A 268 -26.06 0.38 -9.90
C VAL A 268 -25.45 -0.92 -9.36
N CYS A 269 -26.13 -1.55 -8.41
CA CYS A 269 -25.66 -2.81 -7.82
C CYS A 269 -25.60 -3.93 -8.86
N THR A 270 -24.59 -4.77 -8.75
CA THR A 270 -24.37 -5.95 -9.57
C THR A 270 -24.19 -7.18 -8.68
N GLU A 271 -24.14 -8.38 -9.27
CA GLU A 271 -23.81 -9.61 -8.54
C GLU A 271 -22.44 -9.51 -7.82
N ALA A 272 -21.54 -8.67 -8.35
CA ALA A 272 -20.21 -8.37 -7.77
C ALA A 272 -20.24 -7.54 -6.48
N ASP A 273 -21.42 -7.07 -6.05
CA ASP A 273 -21.61 -6.36 -4.77
C ASP A 273 -22.14 -7.24 -3.62
N PHE A 274 -22.57 -8.49 -3.91
CA PHE A 274 -23.12 -9.43 -2.92
C PHE A 274 -22.13 -10.55 -2.56
N ASP A 275 -21.96 -10.86 -1.28
CA ASP A 275 -21.18 -12.02 -0.81
C ASP A 275 -22.09 -13.09 -0.22
N CYS A 276 -21.60 -14.32 -0.09
CA CYS A 276 -22.37 -15.40 0.50
C CYS A 276 -22.56 -15.16 2.00
N ASP A 277 -23.78 -15.32 2.47
CA ASP A 277 -24.13 -15.13 3.88
C ASP A 277 -23.62 -16.31 4.75
N TYR A 278 -23.74 -16.15 6.05
CA TYR A 278 -23.34 -17.14 7.04
C TYR A 278 -23.89 -18.53 6.72
N GLY A 279 -22.99 -19.50 6.63
CA GLY A 279 -23.34 -20.89 6.35
C GLY A 279 -23.56 -21.19 4.87
N TYR A 280 -23.32 -20.23 3.97
CA TYR A 280 -23.29 -20.46 2.53
C TYR A 280 -21.86 -20.35 1.99
N GLU A 281 -21.54 -21.18 1.00
CA GLU A 281 -20.24 -21.20 0.33
C GLU A 281 -20.43 -20.94 -1.17
N ARG A 282 -19.50 -20.18 -1.75
CA ARG A 282 -19.50 -19.87 -3.18
C ARG A 282 -19.06 -21.10 -3.97
N HIS A 283 -19.95 -21.62 -4.81
CA HIS A 283 -19.65 -22.69 -5.74
C HIS A 283 -19.03 -22.17 -7.05
N SER A 284 -18.51 -23.08 -7.87
CA SER A 284 -17.82 -22.77 -9.13
C SER A 284 -18.64 -21.96 -10.14
N ASN A 285 -19.97 -22.06 -10.05
CA ASN A 285 -20.93 -21.30 -10.87
C ASN A 285 -21.23 -19.90 -10.31
N GLY A 286 -20.55 -19.46 -9.25
CA GLY A 286 -20.76 -18.16 -8.61
C GLY A 286 -21.90 -18.12 -7.59
N GLN A 287 -22.73 -19.16 -7.53
CA GLN A 287 -23.88 -19.23 -6.62
C GLN A 287 -23.46 -19.55 -5.19
N CYS A 288 -24.17 -18.97 -4.23
CA CYS A 288 -24.04 -19.26 -2.81
C CYS A 288 -24.96 -20.43 -2.46
N LEU A 289 -24.37 -21.57 -2.07
CA LEU A 289 -25.12 -22.76 -1.65
C LEU A 289 -24.85 -23.05 -0.17
N PRO A 290 -25.82 -23.62 0.56
CA PRO A 290 -25.62 -23.94 1.97
C PRO A 290 -24.44 -24.92 2.12
N ALA A 291 -23.52 -24.59 3.02
CA ALA A 291 -22.45 -25.47 3.43
C ALA A 291 -23.02 -26.75 4.07
N PHE A 292 -22.29 -27.85 4.00
CA PHE A 292 -22.78 -29.16 4.46
C PHE A 292 -23.21 -29.19 5.95
N TRP A 293 -22.68 -28.28 6.78
CA TRP A 293 -22.97 -28.18 8.21
C TRP A 293 -24.10 -27.19 8.53
N PHE A 294 -24.53 -26.38 7.56
CA PHE A 294 -25.53 -25.35 7.76
C PHE A 294 -26.89 -25.80 7.24
N ASN A 295 -27.92 -25.68 8.09
CA ASN A 295 -29.30 -25.91 7.69
C ASN A 295 -30.07 -24.59 7.70
N PRO A 296 -30.46 -24.05 6.52
CA PRO A 296 -31.22 -22.80 6.41
C PRO A 296 -32.57 -22.83 7.14
N SER A 297 -33.13 -24.02 7.38
CA SER A 297 -34.40 -24.21 8.10
C SER A 297 -34.23 -24.24 9.63
N SER A 298 -33.00 -24.13 10.14
CA SER A 298 -32.77 -24.12 11.59
C SER A 298 -33.17 -22.77 12.21
N LEU A 299 -34.00 -22.83 13.25
CA LEU A 299 -34.44 -21.65 13.99
C LEU A 299 -33.27 -21.10 14.82
N SER A 300 -33.14 -19.76 14.87
CA SER A 300 -32.23 -19.11 15.82
C SER A 300 -32.56 -19.55 17.24
N LYS A 301 -31.54 -19.98 17.99
CA LYS A 301 -31.70 -20.58 19.33
C LYS A 301 -32.34 -19.62 20.36
N ASP A 302 -32.33 -18.32 20.08
CA ASP A 302 -32.82 -17.26 20.98
C ASP A 302 -34.15 -16.62 20.53
N CYS A 303 -34.84 -17.20 19.54
CA CYS A 303 -36.12 -16.64 19.06
C CYS A 303 -37.24 -16.92 20.07
N SER A 304 -37.65 -15.87 20.80
CA SER A 304 -38.76 -15.96 21.76
C SER A 304 -40.12 -15.96 21.06
N LEU A 305 -41.15 -16.55 21.68
CA LEU A 305 -42.53 -16.49 21.20
C LEU A 305 -42.98 -15.02 21.04
N GLY A 306 -43.37 -14.65 19.81
CA GLY A 306 -43.78 -13.29 19.46
C GLY A 306 -42.71 -12.46 18.73
N GLN A 307 -41.48 -12.96 18.62
CA GLN A 307 -40.44 -12.37 17.77
C GLN A 307 -40.48 -12.97 16.36
N SER A 308 -40.17 -12.14 15.36
CA SER A 308 -39.95 -12.56 13.98
C SER A 308 -38.48 -12.39 13.62
N TYR A 309 -37.91 -13.34 12.90
CA TYR A 309 -36.56 -13.23 12.36
C TYR A 309 -36.61 -13.27 10.82
N LEU A 310 -35.69 -12.56 10.18
CA LEU A 310 -35.56 -12.55 8.73
C LEU A 310 -34.62 -13.69 8.33
N ASN A 311 -35.14 -14.66 7.59
CA ASN A 311 -34.31 -15.70 6.99
C ASN A 311 -33.46 -15.12 5.87
N SER A 312 -32.21 -15.56 5.81
CA SER A 312 -31.32 -15.27 4.69
C SER A 312 -31.61 -16.17 3.50
N THR A 313 -31.46 -15.62 2.29
CA THR A 313 -31.53 -16.37 1.03
C THR A 313 -30.19 -17.01 0.64
N GLY A 314 -29.14 -16.76 1.42
CA GLY A 314 -27.77 -17.13 1.10
C GLY A 314 -27.01 -16.05 0.35
#